data_AF-A0A934EQJ9-F1
#
_entry.id   AF-A0A934EQJ9-F1
#
_cell.length_a   1.000
_cell.length_b   1.000
_cell.length_c   1.000
_cell.angle_alpha   90.00
_cell.angle_beta   90.00
_cell.angle_gamma   90.00
#
_symmetry.space_group_name_H-M   'P 1'
#
loop_
_entity.id
_entity.type
_entity.pdbx_description
1 polymer ?
#
loop_
_entity_poly.entity_id
_entity_poly.type
_entity_poly.pdbx_seq_one_letter_code
_entity_poly.pdbx_strand_id
1 'polypeptide(L)'
;IQNGYLKLVQYPSETTQFNKLIVDWEHTMVWGEGGYYGRIFMNVKGREPRGVIAPQHYEHFRNELIRKLEDLRDEHGRNINTKVFKPEDIYTECNGIPPDLIVYYGDLSWRSIGSVGNRTIWARENDTGSDDANHSQYGIFIMRNGGSQYGVRREGVTLYDIAPTILNYMGVKVPEDMEGKALL
;
A
#
# COMPACT_ATOMS: atom_id res chain seq x y z
N ILE A 1 -14.39 8.84 -7.28
CA ILE A 1 -15.77 9.35 -7.50
C ILE A 1 -15.77 10.64 -8.32
N GLN A 2 -15.16 11.73 -7.85
CA GLN A 2 -15.12 13.02 -8.59
C GLN A 2 -14.58 12.89 -10.02
N ASN A 3 -13.47 12.14 -10.21
CA ASN A 3 -12.90 11.85 -11.53
C ASN A 3 -13.67 10.77 -12.33
N GLY A 4 -14.82 10.30 -11.84
CA GLY A 4 -15.63 9.28 -12.52
C GLY A 4 -15.14 7.83 -12.43
N TYR A 5 -13.97 7.55 -11.83
CA TYR A 5 -13.43 6.18 -11.80
C TYR A 5 -14.23 5.17 -10.96
N LEU A 6 -14.75 5.62 -9.81
CA LEU A 6 -15.64 4.83 -8.94
C LEU A 6 -17.05 5.40 -9.05
N LYS A 7 -18.02 4.54 -9.38
CA LYS A 7 -19.44 4.86 -9.47
C LYS A 7 -20.20 4.13 -8.37
N LEU A 8 -21.04 4.87 -7.67
CA LEU A 8 -21.93 4.32 -6.64
C LEU A 8 -23.36 4.43 -7.17
N VAL A 9 -24.19 3.42 -6.88
CA VAL A 9 -25.63 3.48 -7.20
C VAL A 9 -26.28 4.67 -6.49
N GLN A 10 -25.85 4.92 -5.26
CA GLN A 10 -26.22 6.09 -4.48
C GLN A 10 -25.02 6.58 -3.68
N TYR A 11 -24.80 7.89 -3.68
CA TYR A 11 -23.79 8.50 -2.80
C TYR A 11 -24.28 8.46 -1.35
N PRO A 12 -23.46 8.04 -0.37
CA PRO A 12 -23.91 7.89 1.01
C PRO A 12 -24.22 9.26 1.64
N SER A 13 -25.24 9.33 2.49
CA SER A 13 -25.62 10.55 3.22
C SER A 13 -24.71 10.87 4.41
N GLU A 14 -23.95 9.87 4.87
CA GLU A 14 -23.00 9.97 5.98
C GLU A 14 -21.71 9.21 5.64
N THR A 15 -20.64 9.44 6.39
CA THR A 15 -19.38 8.72 6.19
C THR A 15 -19.60 7.22 6.39
N THR A 16 -19.39 6.45 5.32
CA THR A 16 -19.74 5.04 5.21
C THR A 16 -18.53 4.25 4.71
N GLN A 17 -18.20 3.15 5.38
CA GLN A 17 -17.12 2.25 4.97
C GLN A 17 -17.39 1.66 3.57
N PHE A 18 -16.33 1.47 2.78
CA PHE A 18 -16.44 1.04 1.38
C PHE A 18 -17.24 -0.26 1.21
N ASN A 19 -17.04 -1.24 2.09
CA ASN A 19 -17.75 -2.53 2.07
C ASN A 19 -19.26 -2.44 2.34
N LYS A 20 -19.75 -1.31 2.85
CA LYS A 20 -21.19 -1.05 3.08
C LYS A 20 -21.81 -0.24 1.94
N LEU A 21 -21.01 0.22 0.97
CA LEU A 21 -21.51 0.97 -0.18
C LEU A 21 -22.10 0.04 -1.23
N ILE A 22 -23.11 0.55 -1.94
CA ILE A 22 -23.65 -0.12 -3.13
C ILE A 22 -22.92 0.44 -4.36
N VAL A 23 -21.91 -0.29 -4.81
CA VAL A 23 -21.07 0.07 -5.97
C VAL A 23 -21.79 -0.28 -7.27
N ASP A 24 -21.80 0.67 -8.21
CA ASP A 24 -22.21 0.42 -9.60
C ASP A 24 -21.01 -0.13 -10.37
N TRP A 25 -20.88 -1.45 -10.33
CA TRP A 25 -19.77 -2.17 -10.94
C TRP A 25 -19.77 -2.11 -12.48
N GLU A 26 -20.92 -1.88 -13.13
CA GLU A 26 -20.99 -1.82 -14.60
C GLU A 26 -20.43 -0.51 -15.17
N HIS A 27 -20.24 0.50 -14.31
CA HIS A 27 -19.69 1.81 -14.68
C HIS A 27 -18.44 2.19 -13.86
N THR A 28 -17.99 1.32 -12.94
CA THR A 28 -16.78 1.53 -12.14
C THR A 28 -15.56 0.99 -12.88
N MET A 29 -14.57 1.85 -13.08
CA MET A 29 -13.26 1.48 -13.66
C MET A 29 -12.24 1.15 -12.58
N VAL A 30 -12.25 1.87 -11.45
CA VAL A 30 -11.24 1.75 -10.39
C VAL A 30 -11.92 1.81 -9.05
N TRP A 31 -11.50 0.95 -8.14
CA TRP A 31 -11.80 1.07 -6.71
C TRP A 31 -10.52 0.93 -5.90
N GLY A 32 -10.60 1.29 -4.63
CA GLY A 32 -9.45 1.23 -3.74
C GLY A 32 -9.88 0.77 -2.36
N GLU A 33 -8.96 0.08 -1.70
CA GLU A 33 -9.03 -0.25 -0.30
C GLU A 33 -7.72 0.15 0.37
N GLY A 34 -7.72 0.33 1.68
CA GLY A 34 -6.46 0.56 2.37
C GLY A 34 -6.62 1.06 3.78
N GLY A 35 -5.46 1.34 4.34
CA GLY A 35 -5.26 1.98 5.63
C GLY A 35 -3.94 2.73 5.52
N TYR A 36 -2.93 2.26 6.23
CA TYR A 36 -1.59 2.85 6.21
C TYR A 36 -0.94 2.99 4.81
N TYR A 37 -1.33 2.13 3.86
CA TYR A 37 -1.10 2.33 2.44
C TYR A 37 -2.38 2.07 1.65
N GLY A 38 -2.43 2.62 0.43
CA GLY A 38 -3.51 2.39 -0.52
C GLY A 38 -3.24 1.17 -1.40
N ARG A 39 -4.30 0.43 -1.71
CA ARG A 39 -4.33 -0.63 -2.72
C ARG A 39 -5.39 -0.25 -3.73
N ILE A 40 -5.00 -0.19 -4.99
CA ILE A 40 -5.87 0.20 -6.08
C ILE A 40 -6.13 -1.01 -6.96
N PHE A 41 -7.38 -1.16 -7.36
CA PHE A 41 -7.86 -2.24 -8.20
C PHE A 41 -8.61 -1.67 -9.40
N MET A 42 -8.45 -2.32 -10.55
CA MET A 42 -8.99 -1.95 -11.84
C MET A 42 -9.98 -3.00 -12.30
N ASN A 43 -11.10 -2.56 -12.84
CA ASN A 43 -12.19 -3.42 -13.25
C ASN A 43 -12.00 -3.82 -14.72
N VAL A 44 -11.17 -4.82 -14.97
CA VAL A 44 -10.72 -5.28 -16.29
C VAL A 44 -11.66 -6.36 -16.84
N LYS A 45 -12.10 -6.18 -18.09
CA LYS A 45 -12.94 -7.12 -18.82
C LYS A 45 -12.28 -8.50 -18.90
N GLY A 46 -13.02 -9.52 -18.48
CA GLY A 46 -12.55 -10.91 -18.48
C GLY A 46 -11.72 -11.30 -17.26
N ARG A 47 -11.30 -10.34 -16.42
CA ARG A 47 -10.69 -10.60 -15.12
C ARG A 47 -11.70 -10.43 -13.99
N GLU A 48 -12.43 -9.32 -14.00
CA GLU A 48 -13.52 -9.06 -13.07
C GLU A 48 -14.89 -9.42 -13.67
N PRO A 49 -15.87 -9.89 -12.85
CA PRO A 49 -17.19 -10.31 -13.35
C PRO A 49 -17.95 -9.25 -14.14
N ARG A 50 -17.75 -7.97 -13.82
CA ARG A 50 -18.37 -6.81 -14.49
C ARG A 50 -17.31 -5.84 -15.02
N GLY A 51 -16.18 -6.39 -15.48
CA GLY A 51 -15.07 -5.61 -16.03
C GLY A 51 -15.51 -4.63 -17.10
N VAL A 52 -14.97 -3.41 -17.06
CA VAL A 52 -15.27 -2.34 -18.01
C VAL A 52 -14.04 -1.88 -18.80
N ILE A 53 -12.84 -2.02 -18.23
CA ILE A 53 -11.57 -1.68 -18.88
C ILE A 53 -11.22 -2.82 -19.84
N ALA A 54 -11.09 -2.52 -21.13
CA ALA A 54 -10.69 -3.55 -22.09
C ALA A 54 -9.20 -3.94 -21.85
N PRO A 55 -8.81 -5.23 -21.89
CA PRO A 55 -7.47 -5.67 -21.49
C PRO A 55 -6.34 -4.97 -22.23
N GLN A 56 -6.51 -4.65 -23.51
CA GLN A 56 -5.53 -3.94 -24.32
C GLN A 56 -5.28 -2.48 -23.87
N HIS A 57 -6.18 -1.90 -23.07
CA HIS A 57 -6.01 -0.56 -22.50
C HIS A 57 -5.48 -0.59 -21.06
N TYR A 58 -5.43 -1.77 -20.43
CA TYR A 58 -5.12 -1.90 -19.00
C TYR A 58 -3.78 -1.27 -18.62
N GLU A 59 -2.68 -1.66 -19.28
CA GLU A 59 -1.35 -1.12 -18.92
C GLU A 59 -1.21 0.38 -19.23
N HIS A 60 -1.80 0.85 -20.33
CA HIS A 60 -1.81 2.29 -20.64
C HIS A 60 -2.55 3.08 -19.55
N PHE A 61 -3.74 2.63 -19.17
CA PHE A 61 -4.56 3.24 -18.14
C PHE A 61 -3.91 3.16 -16.75
N ARG A 62 -3.24 2.05 -16.43
CA ARG A 62 -2.47 1.87 -15.19
C ARG A 62 -1.34 2.87 -15.08
N ASN A 63 -0.58 3.09 -16.15
CA ASN A 63 0.51 4.08 -16.18
C ASN A 63 -0.02 5.53 -16.11
N GLU A 64 -1.17 5.82 -16.72
CA GLU A 64 -1.82 7.12 -16.58
C GLU A 64 -2.24 7.37 -15.12
N LEU A 65 -2.81 6.35 -14.46
CA LEU A 65 -3.24 6.45 -13.07
C LEU A 65 -2.06 6.64 -12.12
N ILE A 66 -0.93 5.95 -12.35
CA ILE A 66 0.32 6.17 -11.62
C ILE A 66 0.69 7.66 -11.64
N ARG A 67 0.79 8.26 -12.84
CA ARG A 67 1.16 9.69 -12.98
C ARG A 67 0.19 10.62 -12.25
N LYS A 68 -1.12 10.33 -12.33
CA LYS A 68 -2.15 11.13 -11.65
C LYS A 68 -2.05 11.02 -10.13
N LEU A 69 -1.74 9.84 -9.61
CA LEU A 69 -1.54 9.62 -8.17
C LEU A 69 -0.25 10.27 -7.66
N GLU A 70 0.83 10.21 -8.43
CA GLU A 70 2.12 10.85 -8.10
C GLU A 70 2.07 12.39 -8.18
N ASP A 71 1.17 12.97 -8.99
CA ASP A 71 0.92 14.41 -9.03
C ASP A 71 -0.13 14.89 -8.00
N LEU A 72 -0.56 14.05 -7.05
CA LEU A 72 -1.45 14.48 -5.98
C LEU A 72 -0.85 15.63 -5.17
N ARG A 73 -1.69 16.61 -4.86
CA ARG A 73 -1.32 17.85 -4.17
C ARG A 73 -2.21 18.09 -2.97
N ASP A 74 -1.63 18.58 -1.89
CA ASP A 74 -2.36 18.95 -0.67
C ASP A 74 -3.31 20.14 -0.90
N GLU A 75 -4.03 20.51 0.16
CA GLU A 75 -4.95 21.65 0.19
C GLU A 75 -4.30 23.02 -0.13
N HIS A 76 -2.96 23.10 -0.14
CA HIS A 76 -2.18 24.28 -0.51
C HIS A 76 -1.55 24.16 -1.91
N GLY A 77 -1.85 23.11 -2.67
CA GLY A 77 -1.33 22.87 -4.02
C GLY A 77 0.09 22.29 -4.08
N ARG A 78 0.66 21.90 -2.93
CA ARG A 78 2.00 21.31 -2.86
C ARG A 78 1.92 19.82 -3.15
N ASN A 79 2.80 19.33 -4.02
CA ASN A 79 2.87 17.88 -4.29
C ASN A 79 3.26 17.14 -3.00
N ILE A 80 2.52 16.08 -2.67
CA ILE A 80 2.71 15.34 -1.41
C ILE A 80 3.79 14.26 -1.52
N ASN A 81 4.45 14.08 -2.66
CA ASN A 81 5.47 13.05 -2.89
C ASN A 81 4.91 11.61 -2.77
N THR A 82 3.69 11.38 -3.27
CA THR A 82 3.11 10.03 -3.35
C THR A 82 4.02 9.09 -4.15
N LYS A 83 4.25 7.88 -3.64
CA LYS A 83 4.93 6.80 -4.37
C LYS A 83 3.93 5.75 -4.78
N VAL A 84 4.03 5.28 -6.02
CA VAL A 84 3.13 4.25 -6.55
C VAL A 84 3.98 3.11 -7.11
N PHE A 85 3.64 1.89 -6.71
CA PHE A 85 4.36 0.69 -7.09
C PHE A 85 3.43 -0.28 -7.79
N LYS A 86 3.92 -0.92 -8.85
CA LYS A 86 3.34 -2.14 -9.37
C LYS A 86 3.85 -3.30 -8.51
N PRO A 87 3.01 -4.24 -8.05
CA PRO A 87 3.48 -5.33 -7.20
C PRO A 87 4.63 -6.13 -7.82
N GLU A 88 4.58 -6.37 -9.13
CA GLU A 88 5.63 -7.08 -9.86
C GLU A 88 6.99 -6.37 -9.90
N ASP A 89 7.04 -5.07 -9.58
CA ASP A 89 8.29 -4.31 -9.51
C ASP A 89 8.97 -4.43 -8.12
N ILE A 90 8.23 -4.84 -7.09
CA ILE A 90 8.71 -4.83 -5.69
C ILE A 90 8.64 -6.19 -4.98
N TYR A 91 7.86 -7.14 -5.50
CA TYR A 91 7.80 -8.51 -5.00
C TYR A 91 8.50 -9.46 -5.97
N THR A 92 9.31 -10.37 -5.45
CA THR A 92 9.94 -11.45 -6.22
C THR A 92 8.90 -12.33 -6.92
N GLU A 93 7.78 -12.59 -6.23
CA GLU A 93 6.66 -13.36 -6.75
C GLU A 93 5.34 -12.75 -6.26
N CYS A 94 4.37 -12.60 -7.17
CA CYS A 94 3.02 -12.18 -6.84
C CYS A 94 2.09 -13.39 -6.83
N ASN A 95 1.63 -13.76 -5.64
CA ASN A 95 0.72 -14.88 -5.42
C ASN A 95 -0.74 -14.41 -5.31
N GLY A 96 -1.68 -15.23 -5.79
CA GLY A 96 -3.12 -14.95 -5.69
C GLY A 96 -3.58 -13.81 -6.61
N ILE A 97 -4.38 -12.88 -6.07
CA ILE A 97 -4.88 -11.70 -6.79
C ILE A 97 -4.26 -10.46 -6.14
N PRO A 98 -3.09 -9.99 -6.62
CA PRO A 98 -2.49 -8.78 -6.11
C PRO A 98 -3.32 -7.54 -6.49
N PRO A 99 -3.18 -6.41 -5.77
CA PRO A 99 -3.73 -5.15 -6.25
C PRO A 99 -3.06 -4.73 -7.56
N ASP A 100 -3.71 -3.90 -8.36
CA ASP A 100 -3.07 -3.37 -9.57
C ASP A 100 -2.01 -2.33 -9.23
N LEU A 101 -2.20 -1.56 -8.15
CA LEU A 101 -1.18 -0.63 -7.65
C LEU A 101 -1.15 -0.61 -6.11
N ILE A 102 0.05 -0.46 -5.58
CA ILE A 102 0.31 -0.15 -4.16
C ILE A 102 0.69 1.33 -4.08
N VAL A 103 0.06 2.08 -3.19
CA VAL A 103 0.21 3.54 -3.11
C VAL A 103 0.62 3.95 -1.70
N TYR A 104 1.80 4.57 -1.60
CA TYR A 104 2.25 5.26 -0.40
C TYR A 104 1.98 6.74 -0.57
N TYR A 105 0.81 7.18 -0.12
CA TYR A 105 0.45 8.59 -0.12
C TYR A 105 1.43 9.35 0.76
N GLY A 106 2.00 10.43 0.25
CA GLY A 106 2.87 11.23 1.08
C GLY A 106 4.27 10.65 1.31
N ASP A 107 4.66 9.60 0.61
CA ASP A 107 5.77 8.72 1.03
C ASP A 107 5.60 8.25 2.49
N LEU A 108 4.38 7.73 2.79
CA LEU A 108 3.92 7.31 4.11
C LEU A 108 3.68 8.45 5.12
N SER A 109 3.71 9.72 4.71
CA SER A 109 3.21 10.81 5.56
C SER A 109 1.68 10.89 5.61
N TRP A 110 0.98 10.24 4.67
CA TRP A 110 -0.48 10.16 4.63
C TRP A 110 -0.94 8.69 4.56
N ARG A 111 -2.15 8.43 5.06
CA ARG A 111 -2.81 7.12 4.96
C ARG A 111 -4.05 7.19 4.08
N SER A 112 -4.40 6.07 3.47
CA SER A 112 -5.69 5.90 2.82
C SER A 112 -6.79 5.76 3.86
N ILE A 113 -7.96 6.31 3.56
CA ILE A 113 -9.18 6.15 4.35
C ILE A 113 -10.13 5.22 3.62
N GLY A 114 -10.71 4.27 4.37
CA GLY A 114 -11.58 3.22 3.83
C GLY A 114 -13.05 3.63 3.73
N SER A 115 -13.36 4.92 3.85
CA SER A 115 -14.72 5.47 3.93
C SER A 115 -15.01 6.51 2.85
N VAL A 116 -16.28 6.57 2.42
CA VAL A 116 -16.82 7.56 1.47
C VAL A 116 -17.91 8.37 2.18
N GLY A 117 -18.11 9.62 1.80
CA GLY A 117 -19.05 10.54 2.45
C GLY A 117 -18.36 11.68 3.20
N ASN A 118 -17.03 11.66 3.27
CA ASN A 118 -16.24 12.78 3.74
C ASN A 118 -16.43 14.00 2.82
N ARG A 119 -16.50 15.21 3.41
CA ARG A 119 -16.68 16.48 2.67
C ARG A 119 -15.47 16.87 1.82
N THR A 120 -14.31 16.31 2.15
CA THR A 120 -13.01 16.57 1.54
C THR A 120 -12.26 15.25 1.39
N ILE A 121 -11.35 15.20 0.41
CA ILE A 121 -10.42 14.08 0.23
C ILE A 121 -9.25 14.12 1.23
N TRP A 122 -9.06 15.25 1.91
CA TRP A 122 -8.09 15.44 2.99
C TRP A 122 -8.80 15.35 4.32
N ALA A 123 -8.49 14.32 5.11
CA ALA A 123 -8.96 14.24 6.49
C ALA A 123 -7.76 14.38 7.44
N ARG A 124 -7.94 15.19 8.48
CA ARG A 124 -6.94 15.36 9.56
C ARG A 124 -7.21 14.44 10.75
N GLU A 125 -8.40 13.86 10.82
CA GLU A 125 -8.81 12.84 11.79
C GLU A 125 -9.01 11.52 11.03
N ASN A 126 -8.68 10.38 11.65
CA ASN A 126 -8.89 9.08 11.01
C ASN A 126 -10.24 8.46 11.39
N ASP A 127 -10.60 7.36 10.72
CA ASP A 127 -11.86 6.63 10.90
C ASP A 127 -12.12 6.09 12.34
N THR A 128 -11.14 6.21 13.24
CA THR A 128 -11.09 5.63 14.59
C THR A 128 -10.57 6.58 15.69
N GLY A 129 -10.19 7.82 15.39
CA GLY A 129 -9.61 8.81 16.34
C GLY A 129 -8.34 9.52 15.85
N SER A 130 -7.56 10.11 16.77
CA SER A 130 -6.23 10.68 16.44
C SER A 130 -5.20 9.56 16.50
N ASP A 131 -4.67 9.13 15.34
CA ASP A 131 -3.49 8.28 15.27
C ASP A 131 -2.43 9.05 14.48
N ASP A 132 -1.45 9.59 15.19
CA ASP A 132 -0.28 10.26 14.60
C ASP A 132 0.80 9.25 14.18
N ALA A 133 0.54 7.93 14.31
CA ALA A 133 1.46 6.89 13.86
C ALA A 133 1.09 6.43 12.43
N ASN A 134 2.08 6.42 11.55
CA ASN A 134 2.02 5.74 10.26
C ASN A 134 3.21 4.79 10.10
N HIS A 135 3.15 3.91 9.11
CA HIS A 135 4.24 3.00 8.81
C HIS A 135 5.48 3.74 8.32
N SER A 136 6.63 3.11 8.51
CA SER A 136 7.92 3.52 7.97
C SER A 136 8.52 2.34 7.21
N GLN A 137 9.27 2.63 6.14
CA GLN A 137 10.10 1.63 5.46
C GLN A 137 11.24 1.13 6.36
N TYR A 138 11.66 1.96 7.31
CA TYR A 138 12.71 1.65 8.26
C TYR A 138 12.12 1.22 9.61
N GLY A 139 12.51 0.03 10.05
CA GLY A 139 12.23 -0.50 11.39
C GLY A 139 13.41 -0.32 12.35
N ILE A 140 13.32 -0.96 13.52
CA ILE A 140 14.37 -0.95 14.53
C ILE A 140 14.92 -2.38 14.68
N PHE A 141 16.23 -2.56 14.55
CA PHE A 141 16.93 -3.81 14.87
C PHE A 141 18.06 -3.53 15.85
N ILE A 142 18.06 -4.18 17.01
CA ILE A 142 19.14 -4.11 17.99
C ILE A 142 19.35 -5.52 18.57
N MET A 143 20.56 -6.05 18.47
CA MET A 143 20.91 -7.38 18.99
C MET A 143 22.23 -7.31 19.78
N ARG A 144 22.31 -8.06 20.90
CA ARG A 144 23.52 -8.25 21.71
C ARG A 144 23.49 -9.60 22.44
N ASN A 145 24.57 -10.38 22.36
CA ASN A 145 25.04 -11.22 23.47
C ASN A 145 26.57 -10.98 23.68
N GLY A 146 27.03 -10.92 24.94
CA GLY A 146 27.96 -9.92 25.48
C GLY A 146 29.47 -9.93 25.13
N GLY A 147 30.11 -8.77 25.41
CA GLY A 147 31.57 -8.54 25.45
C GLY A 147 31.95 -7.06 25.30
N SER A 148 31.24 -6.32 24.44
CA SER A 148 31.46 -4.89 24.21
C SER A 148 30.39 -4.03 24.89
N GLN A 149 30.81 -2.91 25.49
CA GLN A 149 29.90 -1.84 25.93
C GLN A 149 29.27 -1.09 24.75
N TYR A 150 29.83 -1.23 23.55
CA TYR A 150 29.44 -0.51 22.34
C TYR A 150 28.85 -1.46 21.30
N GLY A 151 27.71 -1.08 20.72
CA GLY A 151 27.14 -1.74 19.55
C GLY A 151 27.87 -1.33 18.26
N VAL A 152 27.79 -2.17 17.23
CA VAL A 152 28.29 -1.84 15.89
C VAL A 152 27.10 -1.56 14.97
N ARG A 153 27.08 -0.39 14.33
CA ARG A 153 26.07 -0.06 13.34
C ARG A 153 26.25 -0.96 12.11
N ARG A 154 25.15 -1.51 11.64
CA ARG A 154 25.08 -2.28 10.39
C ARG A 154 24.23 -1.50 9.40
N GLU A 155 24.70 -1.43 8.17
CA GLU A 155 24.00 -0.81 7.04
C GLU A 155 23.51 -1.90 6.10
N GLY A 156 22.43 -1.62 5.36
CA GLY A 156 21.87 -2.57 4.38
C GLY A 156 21.22 -3.82 5.00
N VAL A 157 20.94 -3.81 6.30
CA VAL A 157 20.21 -4.88 6.97
C VAL A 157 18.74 -4.80 6.59
N THR A 158 18.18 -5.95 6.21
CA THR A 158 16.78 -6.11 5.86
C THR A 158 16.03 -6.85 6.98
N LEU A 159 14.70 -6.75 6.97
CA LEU A 159 13.86 -7.54 7.88
C LEU A 159 14.06 -9.06 7.67
N TYR A 160 14.41 -9.48 6.45
CA TYR A 160 14.63 -10.88 6.11
C TYR A 160 15.87 -11.45 6.80
N ASP A 161 16.87 -10.63 7.11
CA ASP A 161 18.11 -11.09 7.76
C ASP A 161 17.89 -11.48 9.24
N ILE A 162 16.78 -11.08 9.85
CA ILE A 162 16.56 -11.25 11.29
C ILE A 162 16.33 -12.71 11.67
N ALA A 163 15.46 -13.43 10.94
CA ALA A 163 15.17 -14.83 11.25
C ALA A 163 16.39 -15.76 11.04
N PRO A 164 17.13 -15.69 9.90
CA PRO A 164 18.38 -16.42 9.72
C PRO A 164 19.41 -16.15 10.82
N THR A 165 19.54 -14.89 11.25
CA THR A 165 20.45 -14.51 12.34
C THR A 165 20.11 -15.18 13.66
N ILE A 166 18.82 -15.22 14.03
CA ILE A 166 18.35 -15.86 15.27
C ILE A 166 18.54 -17.38 15.20
N LEU A 167 18.18 -18.02 14.08
CA LEU A 167 18.35 -19.47 13.89
C LEU A 167 19.82 -19.88 13.98
N ASN A 168 20.69 -19.14 13.30
CA ASN A 168 22.13 -19.35 13.36
C ASN A 168 22.66 -19.22 14.79
N TYR A 169 22.27 -18.18 15.51
CA TYR A 169 22.63 -17.97 16.92
C TYR A 169 22.17 -19.12 17.84
N MET A 170 21.01 -19.73 17.55
CA MET A 170 20.47 -20.87 18.30
C MET A 170 21.07 -22.22 17.90
N GLY A 171 22.00 -22.27 16.93
CA GLY A 171 22.56 -23.52 16.42
C GLY A 171 21.57 -24.35 15.59
N VAL A 172 20.52 -23.71 15.04
CA VAL A 172 19.52 -24.35 14.18
C VAL A 172 19.90 -24.12 12.72
N LYS A 173 19.84 -25.17 11.87
CA LYS A 173 20.09 -25.03 10.42
C LYS A 173 19.06 -24.06 9.83
N VAL A 174 19.55 -23.00 9.19
CA VAL A 174 18.72 -22.07 8.42
C VAL A 174 18.17 -22.80 7.18
N PRO A 175 16.84 -22.78 6.94
CA PRO A 175 16.25 -23.33 5.73
C PRO A 175 16.83 -22.70 4.45
N GLU A 176 17.01 -23.48 3.39
CA GLU A 176 17.64 -23.02 2.13
C GLU A 176 16.74 -22.09 1.31
N ASP A 177 15.44 -22.12 1.57
CA ASP A 177 14.39 -21.30 0.96
C ASP A 177 14.10 -20.00 1.72
N MET A 178 14.75 -19.77 2.87
CA MET A 178 14.58 -18.53 3.63
C MET A 178 15.34 -17.38 2.95
N GLU A 179 14.66 -16.26 2.74
CA GLU A 179 15.27 -15.02 2.26
C GLU A 179 16.14 -14.35 3.35
N GLY A 180 17.13 -13.57 2.94
CA GLY A 180 18.08 -12.90 3.84
C GLY A 180 19.27 -13.78 4.23
N LYS A 181 20.17 -13.23 5.04
CA LYS A 181 21.39 -13.91 5.50
C LYS A 181 21.63 -13.64 6.97
N ALA A 182 22.22 -14.61 7.66
CA ALA A 182 22.65 -14.40 9.04
C ALA A 182 23.68 -13.28 9.11
N LEU A 183 23.53 -12.37 10.08
CA LEU A 183 24.36 -11.19 10.27
C LEU A 183 25.59 -11.44 11.18
N LEU A 184 25.73 -12.66 11.71
CA LEU A 184 26.79 -13.13 12.60
C LEU A 184 27.78 -14.02 11.85
#